data_AF-A0A948XII6-F1
#
_entry.id   AF-A0A948XII6-F1
#
_cell.length_a   1.000
_cell.length_b   1.000
_cell.length_c   1.000
_cell.angle_alpha   90.00
_cell.angle_beta   90.00
_cell.angle_gamma   90.00
#
_symmetry.space_group_name_H-M   'P 1'
#
loop_
_entity.id
_entity.type
_entity.pdbx_description
1 polymer ?
#
loop_
_entity_poly.entity_id
_entity_poly.type
_entity_poly.pdbx_seq_one_letter_code
_entity_poly.pdbx_strand_id
1 'polypeptide(L)' 'ADNPFLKFNNAQRGYVVCDVTPERWQTEFKVLDKVSERGGTLTTRAKFAVASGDARVVPA' A
#
# COMPACT_ATOMS: atom_id res chain seq x y z
N ALA A 1 -7.50 -0.69 -18.96
CA ALA A 1 -7.56 -1.52 -17.73
C ALA A 1 -7.04 -2.91 -18.11
N ASP A 2 -5.79 -2.95 -18.54
CA ASP A 2 -5.33 -3.96 -19.50
C ASP A 2 -4.30 -4.91 -18.87
N ASN A 3 -4.07 -4.75 -17.56
CA ASN A 3 -3.17 -5.58 -16.77
C ASN A 3 -3.94 -6.23 -15.62
N PRO A 4 -4.30 -7.53 -15.74
CA PRO A 4 -5.04 -8.24 -14.69
C PRO A 4 -4.21 -8.51 -13.42
N PHE A 5 -2.89 -8.32 -13.47
CA PHE A 5 -1.98 -8.56 -12.36
C PHE A 5 -1.84 -7.33 -11.44
N LEU A 6 -2.14 -6.12 -11.93
CA LEU A 6 -2.07 -4.90 -11.13
C LEU A 6 -3.23 -4.84 -10.13
N LYS A 7 -2.93 -5.01 -8.84
CA LYS A 7 -3.95 -5.06 -7.77
C LYS A 7 -4.31 -3.70 -7.18
N PHE A 8 -3.41 -2.73 -7.30
CA PHE A 8 -3.62 -1.39 -6.77
C PHE A 8 -2.75 -0.38 -7.53
N ASN A 9 -3.33 0.77 -7.87
CA ASN A 9 -2.62 1.91 -8.44
C ASN A 9 -3.06 3.17 -7.70
N ASN A 10 -2.12 4.04 -7.41
CA ASN A 10 -2.37 5.33 -6.78
C ASN A 10 -1.29 6.33 -7.20
N ALA A 11 -1.72 7.55 -7.52
CA ALA A 11 -0.84 8.64 -7.93
C ALA A 11 -0.63 9.72 -6.85
N GLN A 12 -1.16 9.52 -5.64
CA GLN A 12 -0.92 10.44 -4.53
C GLN A 12 0.51 10.30 -3.99
N ARG A 13 1.10 11.41 -3.55
CA ARG A 13 2.43 11.43 -2.92
C ARG A 13 2.38 10.82 -1.53
N GLY A 14 3.48 10.23 -1.09
CA GLY A 14 3.56 9.57 0.21
C GLY A 14 4.71 8.57 0.27
N TYR A 15 4.54 7.52 1.06
CA TYR A 15 5.52 6.45 1.26
C TYR A 15 4.80 5.14 1.59
N VAL A 16 5.55 4.03 1.60
CA VAL A 16 5.03 2.73 2.03
C VAL A 16 5.69 2.30 3.32
N VAL A 17 4.93 1.64 4.19
CA VAL A 17 5.44 0.96 5.38
C VAL A 17 5.26 -0.53 5.19
N CYS A 18 6.36 -1.27 5.31
CA CYS A 18 6.35 -2.73 5.21
C CYS A 18 6.55 -3.34 6.59
N ASP A 19 5.62 -4.19 7.01
CA ASP A 19 5.70 -5.00 8.22
C ASP A 19 5.89 -6.45 7.79
N VAL A 20 7.09 -6.98 8.04
CA VAL A 20 7.54 -8.29 7.53
C VAL A 20 7.82 -9.22 8.70
N THR A 21 7.19 -10.38 8.64
CA THR A 21 7.27 -11.47 9.61
C THR A 21 7.52 -12.79 8.86
N PRO A 22 7.92 -13.87 9.53
CA PRO A 22 8.02 -15.18 8.88
C PRO A 22 6.69 -15.66 8.27
N GLU A 23 5.55 -15.24 8.82
CA GLU A 23 4.22 -15.67 8.39
C GLU A 23 3.65 -14.82 7.25
N ARG A 24 4.02 -13.53 7.19
CA ARG A 24 3.49 -12.59 6.19
C ARG A 24 4.39 -11.39 5.90
N TRP A 25 4.22 -10.86 4.69
CA TRP A 25 4.58 -9.49 4.31
C TRP A 25 3.31 -8.66 4.23
N GLN A 26 3.25 -7.52 4.94
CA GLN A 26 2.16 -6.55 4.82
C GLN A 26 2.68 -5.18 4.44
N THR A 27 1.97 -4.50 3.53
CA THR A 27 2.33 -3.16 3.05
C THR A 27 1.17 -2.20 3.26
N GLU A 28 1.45 -1.07 3.91
CA GLU A 28 0.53 0.07 4.05
C GLU A 28 0.95 1.20 3.14
N PHE A 29 0.03 1.65 2.28
CA PHE A 29 0.24 2.75 1.34
C PHE A 29 -0.14 4.07 2.02
N LYS A 30 0.83 4.75 2.62
CA LYS A 30 0.63 6.05 3.28
C LYS A 30 0.63 7.16 2.24
N VAL A 31 -0.40 7.99 2.24
CA VAL A 31 -0.58 9.08 1.26
C VAL A 31 -0.85 10.41 1.95
N LEU A 32 -0.39 11.49 1.32
CA LEU A 32 -0.77 12.85 1.65
C LEU A 32 -1.88 13.33 0.69
N ASP A 33 -2.82 14.11 1.23
CA ASP A 33 -3.86 14.81 0.45
C ASP A 33 -3.30 16.02 -0.33
N LYS A 34 -2.32 16.73 0.23
CA LYS A 34 -1.64 17.88 -0.38
C LYS A 34 -0.15 17.91 -0.06
N VAL A 35 0.65 18.36 -1.03
CA VAL A 35 2.11 18.55 -0.89
C VAL A 35 2.60 19.92 -1.37
N SER A 36 1.76 20.69 -2.05
CA SER A 36 2.08 22.05 -2.50
C SER A 36 2.20 23.04 -1.34
N GLU A 37 1.60 22.71 -0.19
CA GLU A 37 1.61 23.49 1.04
C GLU A 37 1.87 22.60 2.24
N ARG A 38 2.30 23.21 3.34
CA ARG A 38 2.46 22.52 4.62
C ARG A 38 1.11 22.12 5.22
N GLY A 39 1.13 21.14 6.12
CA GLY A 39 -0.05 20.69 6.86
C GLY A 39 -0.98 19.77 6.07
N GLY A 40 -0.45 19.00 5.11
CA GLY A 40 -1.19 17.89 4.50
C GLY A 40 -1.46 16.76 5.51
N THR A 41 -2.58 16.07 5.32
CA THR A 41 -3.04 14.97 6.17
C THR A 41 -2.50 13.64 5.64
N LEU A 42 -1.75 12.93 6.49
CA LEU A 42 -1.28 11.58 6.20
C LEU A 42 -2.38 10.56 6.50
N THR A 43 -2.72 9.71 5.54
CA THR A 43 -3.70 8.62 5.70
C THR A 43 -3.18 7.31 5.10
N THR A 44 -3.74 6.17 5.52
CA THR A 44 -3.51 4.89 4.85
C THR A 44 -4.54 4.74 3.73
N ARG A 45 -4.08 4.77 2.47
CA ARG A 45 -4.97 4.68 1.31
C ARG A 45 -5.42 3.25 1.03
N ALA A 46 -4.54 2.29 1.30
CA ALA A 46 -4.78 0.86 1.13
C ALA A 46 -3.78 0.08 1.98
N LYS A 47 -4.16 -1.16 2.29
CA LYS A 47 -3.36 -2.11 3.04
C LYS A 47 -3.53 -3.49 2.41
N PHE A 48 -2.40 -4.16 2.16
CA PHE A 48 -2.38 -5.47 1.52
C PHE A 48 -1.38 -6.38 2.24
N ALA A 49 -1.60 -7.68 2.15
CA ALA A 49 -0.68 -8.70 2.64
C ALA A 49 -0.49 -9.85 1.64
N VAL A 50 0.63 -10.53 1.80
CA VAL A 50 0.98 -11.80 1.16
C VAL A 50 1.43 -12.74 2.28
N ALA A 51 0.84 -13.93 2.34
CA ALA A 51 1.21 -14.93 3.33
C ALA A 51 2.40 -15.76 2.85
N SER A 52 3.18 -16.29 3.78
CA SER A 52 4.26 -17.22 3.46
C SER A 52 3.69 -18.47 2.76
N GLY A 53 4.30 -18.85 1.63
CA GLY A 53 3.86 -19.98 0.82
C GLY A 53 2.63 -19.74 -0.07
N ASP A 54 2.03 -18.54 -0.06
CA ASP A 54 0.91 -18.18 -0.94
C ASP A 54 1.23 -16.89 -1.72
N ALA A 55 1.26 -16.97 -3.04
CA ALA A 55 1.59 -15.83 -3.90
C ALA A 55 0.45 -14.80 -4.06
N ARG A 56 -0.73 -15.04 -3.46
CA ARG A 56 -1.87 -14.13 -3.58
C ARG A 56 -1.68 -12.88 -2.72
N VAL A 57 -2.00 -11.74 -3.32
CA VAL A 57 -2.17 -10.47 -2.62
C VAL A 57 -3.60 -10.37 -2.12
N VAL A 58 -3.79 -10.17 -0.81
CA VAL A 58 -5.09 -10.00 -0.17
C VAL A 58 -5.18 -8.66 0.55
N PRO A 59 -6.37 -8.05 0.70
CA PRO A 59 -6.57 -6.94 1.62
C PRO A 59 -6.19 -7.35 3.06
N ALA A 60 -5.60 -6.43 3.82
CA ALA A 60 -5.17 -6.65 5.20
C ALA A 60 -5.64 -5.55 6.15
#